data_AF-A0A431MLL7-F1
#
_entry.id   AF-A0A431MLL7-F1
#
_cell.length_a   1.000
_cell.length_b   1.000
_cell.length_c   1.000
_cell.angle_alpha   90.00
_cell.angle_beta   90.00
_cell.angle_gamma   90.00
#
_symmetry.space_group_name_H-M   'P 1'
#
loop_
_entity.id
_entity.type
_entity.pdbx_description
1 polymer ?
#
loop_
_entity_poly.entity_id
_entity_poly.type
_entity_poly.pdbx_seq_one_letter_code
_entity_poly.pdbx_strand_id
1 'polypeptide(L)' 'MNIEIEASEAATRFLELLRSVQAGRRYTITSQGEALADLVLSEKARKSNTVAAVE' A
#
# COMPACT_ATOMS: atom_id res chain seq x y z
N MET A 1 3.46 -1.66 11.16
CA MET A 1 4.41 -2.64 10.62
C MET A 1 4.30 -2.59 9.12
N ASN A 2 5.35 -2.14 8.44
CA ASN A 2 5.39 -2.06 6.98
C ASN A 2 5.85 -3.42 6.45
N ILE A 3 5.22 -3.87 5.37
CA ILE A 3 5.54 -5.14 4.73
C ILE A 3 6.51 -4.84 3.58
N GLU A 4 7.72 -5.38 3.65
CA GLU A 4 8.69 -5.23 2.56
C GLU A 4 8.31 -6.13 1.39
N ILE A 5 8.38 -5.59 0.17
CA ILE A 5 8.08 -6.30 -1.06
C ILE A 5 9.05 -5.88 -2.16
N GLU A 6 9.59 -6.84 -2.91
CA GLU A 6 10.52 -6.55 -3.99
C GLU A 6 9.78 -5.92 -5.19
N ALA A 7 10.44 -5.01 -5.90
CA ALA A 7 9.85 -4.23 -6.98
C ALA A 7 9.24 -5.09 -8.12
N SER A 8 9.89 -6.20 -8.47
CA SER A 8 9.41 -7.12 -9.50
C SER A 8 8.16 -7.89 -9.05
N GLU A 9 8.12 -8.29 -7.78
CA GLU A 9 6.91 -8.87 -7.17
C GLU A 9 5.77 -7.84 -7.09
N ALA A 10 6.09 -6.62 -6.67
CA ALA A 10 5.13 -5.52 -6.58
C ALA A 10 4.50 -5.17 -7.93
N ALA A 11 5.29 -5.15 -9.00
CA ALA A 11 4.81 -4.90 -10.36
C ALA A 11 3.80 -5.97 -10.81
N THR A 12 4.05 -7.24 -10.49
CA THR A 12 3.19 -8.36 -10.86
C THR A 12 1.86 -8.34 -10.10
N ARG A 13 1.89 -8.01 -8.81
CA ARG A 13 0.72 -8.08 -7.91
C ARG A 13 0.14 -6.70 -7.55
N PHE A 14 0.45 -5.68 -8.35
CA PHE A 14 0.17 -4.29 -8.00
C PHE A 14 -1.31 -4.05 -7.63
N LEU A 15 -2.25 -4.58 -8.41
CA LEU A 15 -3.69 -4.42 -8.12
C LEU A 15 -4.12 -5.09 -6.81
N GLU A 16 -3.49 -6.21 -6.43
CA GLU A 16 -3.77 -6.89 -5.16
C GLU A 16 -3.23 -6.09 -3.98
N LEU A 17 -2.02 -5.54 -4.12
CA LEU A 17 -1.41 -4.66 -3.12
C LEU A 17 -2.26 -3.41 -2.91
N LEU A 18 -2.79 -2.80 -3.97
CA LEU A 18 -3.71 -1.66 -3.85
C LEU A 18 -4.97 -1.99 -3.06
N ARG A 19 -5.57 -3.18 -3.24
CA ARG A 19 -6.73 -3.62 -2.43
C ARG A 19 -6.35 -3.80 -0.96
N SER A 20 -5.20 -4.41 -0.71
CA SER A 20 -4.65 -4.57 0.64
C SER A 20 -4.36 -3.25 1.33
N VAL A 21 -3.86 -2.26 0.58
CA VAL A 21 -3.59 -0.89 1.07
C VAL A 21 -4.89 -0.15 1.39
N GLN A 22 -5.95 -0.35 0.60
CA GLN A 22 -7.29 0.13 0.94
C GLN A 22 -7.82 -0.48 2.23
N ALA A 23 -7.51 -1.75 2.51
CA ALA A 23 -7.81 -2.40 3.78
C ALA A 23 -6.89 -1.97 4.95
N GLY A 24 -6.00 -0.98 4.74
CA GLY A 24 -5.15 -0.40 5.78
C GLY A 24 -3.74 -0.97 5.87
N ARG A 25 -3.34 -1.87 4.95
CA ARG A 25 -1.95 -2.36 4.89
C ARG A 25 -1.02 -1.30 4.31
N ARG A 26 0.26 -1.40 4.64
CA ARG A 26 1.33 -0.53 4.12
C ARG A 26 2.49 -1.39 3.69
N TYR A 27 3.04 -1.08 2.53
CA TYR A 27 4.16 -1.81 1.95
C TYR A 27 5.33 -0.88 1.71
N THR A 28 6.53 -1.41 1.84
CA THR A 28 7.77 -0.75 1.42
C THR A 28 8.31 -1.55 0.23
N ILE A 29 8.31 -0.92 -0.93
CA ILE A 29 8.86 -1.47 -2.16
C ILE A 29 10.37 -1.39 -2.06
N THR A 30 11.04 -2.53 -2.20
CA THR A 30 12.49 -2.66 -2.17
C THR A 30 13.04 -3.14 -3.51
N SER A 31 14.32 -2.89 -3.77
CA SER A 31 15.06 -3.54 -4.86
C SER A 31 16.40 -3.98 -4.33
N GLN A 32 16.71 -5.27 -4.47
CA GLN A 32 17.93 -5.87 -3.91
C GLN A 32 18.14 -5.60 -2.41
N GLY A 33 17.04 -5.48 -1.64
CA GLY A 33 17.08 -5.18 -0.20
C GLY A 33 17.10 -3.69 0.14
N GLU A 34 17.24 -2.81 -0.84
CA GLU A 34 17.22 -1.36 -0.63
C GLU A 34 15.80 -0.81 -0.74
N ALA A 35 15.36 -0.04 0.25
CA ALA A 35 14.05 0.60 0.24
C ALA A 35 13.98 1.71 -0.83
N LEU A 36 13.01 1.59 -1.75
CA LEU A 36 12.82 2.54 -2.85
C LEU A 36 11.61 3.45 -2.67
N ALA A 37 10.48 2.89 -2.22
CA ALA A 37 9.23 3.63 -2.11
C ALA A 37 8.26 3.00 -1.12
N ASP A 38 7.35 3.79 -0.55
CA ASP A 38 6.25 3.27 0.26
C ASP A 38 4.94 3.29 -0.52
N LEU A 39 4.22 2.16 -0.48
CA LEU A 39 2.85 2.06 -0.95
C LEU A 39 1.89 2.20 0.23
N VAL A 40 1.23 3.35 0.30
CA VAL A 40 0.32 3.73 1.37
C VAL A 40 -1.01 4.23 0.81
N LEU A 41 -2.04 4.21 1.65
CA LEU A 41 -3.33 4.77 1.29
C LEU A 41 -3.18 6.28 1.07
N SER A 42 -3.62 6.76 -0.10
CA SER A 42 -3.63 8.19 -0.39
C SER A 42 -4.45 8.95 0.65
N GLU A 43 -4.01 10.13 1.04
CA GLU A 43 -4.74 10.99 1.99
C GLU A 43 -6.16 11.31 1.51
N LYS A 44 -6.37 11.46 0.19
CA LYS A 44 -7.70 11.66 -0.40
C LYS A 44 -8.60 10.43 -0.18
N ALA A 45 -8.05 9.23 -0.40
CA ALA A 45 -8.77 7.98 -0.16
C ALA A 45 -9.05 7.76 1.34
N ARG A 46 -8.13 8.16 2.20
CA ARG A 46 -8.29 8.10 3.66
C ARG A 46 -9.43 8.99 4.17
N LYS A 47 -9.58 10.19 3.60
CA LYS A 47 -10.69 11.09 3.93
C LYS A 47 -12.04 10.44 3.58
N SER A 48 -12.15 9.83 2.41
CA SER A 48 -13.36 9.11 1.99
C SER A 48 -13.69 7.92 2.90
N ASN A 49 -12.68 7.17 3.35
CA ASN A 49 -12.87 6.03 4.25
C ASN A 49 -13.24 6.43 5.68
N THR A 50 -12.95 7.67 6.09
CA THR A 50 -13.39 8.20 7.40
C THR A 50 -14.87 8.57 7.36
N VAL A 51 -15.37 9.06 6.22
CA VAL A 51 -16.80 9.38 6.07
C VAL A 51 -17.64 8.11 6.03
N ALA A 52 -17.15 7.04 5.40
CA ALA A 52 -17.86 5.75 5.33
C ALA A 52 -17.82 4.91 6.63
N ALA A 53 -16.96 5.29 7.60
CA ALA A 53 -16.88 4.62 8.90
C ALA A 53 -17.74 5.31 9.99
N VAL A 54 -18.49 6.34 9.61
CA VAL A 54 -19.44 7.08 10.46
C VAL A 54 -20.83 6.99 9.81
N GLU A 55 -21.31 5.78 9.57
CA GLU A 55 -22.71 5.45 9.30
C GLU A 55 -23.07 4.14 10.01
#